data_AF-A0A0H5Q773-F1
#
_entry.id   AF-A0A0H5Q773-F1
#
_cell.length_a   1.000
_cell.length_b   1.000
_cell.length_c   1.000
_cell.angle_alpha   90.00
_cell.angle_beta   90.00
_cell.angle_gamma   90.00
#
_symmetry.space_group_name_H-M   'P 1'
#
loop_
_entity.id
_entity.type
_entity.pdbx_description
1 polymer ?
#
loop_
_entity_poly.entity_id
_entity_poly.type
_entity_poly.pdbx_seq_one_letter_code
_entity_poly.pdbx_strand_id
1 'polypeptide(L)'
;MAQFIMRAQVVLPFFTGDPSDVITNQFHFDCDDALDSVADISVGIALRLDAFLKSLYGGATGQVRYIDWPGAYVNMYDMRDVEPRINYRNNLSLVAGTAVDALPTEVAMVLSWKAAPVPGLVYQSLYNRIYIGALRMLWLEDAALNEFPVFTQDFIDGAIFSAQELYDSNSPTATWVQVGKGLGGPQTFRTIIGGFVDNSPDTQRRRSVEASARTNYLV
;
A
#
# COMPACT_ATOMS: atom_id res chain seq x y z
N MET A 1 20.47 3.30 21.26
CA MET A 1 19.78 3.70 20.01
C MET A 1 18.98 2.48 19.59
N ALA A 2 17.67 2.63 19.47
CA ALA A 2 16.77 1.49 19.38
C ALA A 2 15.99 1.56 18.06
N GLN A 3 16.42 0.75 17.08
CA GLN A 3 15.61 0.48 15.91
C GLN A 3 14.23 -0.02 16.32
N PHE A 4 13.21 0.41 15.60
CA PHE A 4 11.83 0.06 15.90
C PHE A 4 10.96 0.06 14.66
N ILE A 5 9.80 -0.59 14.77
CA ILE A 5 8.86 -0.68 13.66
C ILE A 5 7.72 0.31 13.84
N MET A 6 7.53 1.14 12.82
CA MET A 6 6.35 1.97 12.66
C MET A 6 5.35 1.23 11.77
N ARG A 7 4.14 0.98 12.25
CA ARG A 7 3.03 0.51 11.42
C ARG A 7 2.23 1.72 10.94
N ALA A 8 2.22 1.95 9.63
CA ALA A 8 1.46 3.02 8.99
C ALA A 8 0.22 2.44 8.30
N GLN A 9 -0.97 2.87 8.72
CA GLN A 9 -2.25 2.49 8.11
C GLN A 9 -2.80 3.68 7.33
N VAL A 10 -2.70 3.61 6.01
CA VAL A 10 -3.36 4.55 5.09
C VAL A 10 -4.85 4.28 5.11
N VAL A 11 -5.66 5.34 5.20
CA VAL A 11 -7.12 5.29 5.16
C VAL A 11 -7.61 6.25 4.07
N LEU A 12 -8.36 5.72 3.11
CA LEU A 12 -9.07 6.48 2.09
C LEU A 12 -10.57 6.37 2.37
N PRO A 13 -11.18 7.37 3.04
CA PRO A 13 -12.58 7.33 3.39
C PRO A 13 -13.48 7.58 2.17
N PHE A 14 -14.68 7.02 2.19
CA PHE A 14 -15.68 7.29 1.16
C PHE A 14 -16.44 8.56 1.51
N PHE A 15 -17.08 9.20 0.53
CA PHE A 15 -17.84 10.44 0.78
C PHE A 15 -19.05 10.25 1.70
N THR A 16 -19.47 9.00 1.96
CA THR A 16 -20.61 8.67 2.84
C THR A 16 -20.34 9.06 4.29
N GLY A 17 -19.07 9.12 4.68
CA GLY A 17 -18.66 9.36 6.07
C GLY A 17 -18.89 8.17 7.01
N ASP A 18 -19.36 7.01 6.49
CA ASP A 18 -19.50 5.79 7.28
C ASP A 18 -18.11 5.18 7.55
N PRO A 19 -17.73 4.92 8.80
CA PRO A 19 -16.48 4.24 9.12
C PRO A 19 -16.34 2.83 8.51
N SER A 20 -17.42 2.17 8.07
CA SER A 20 -17.33 0.92 7.30
C SER A 20 -16.85 1.12 5.87
N ASP A 21 -17.05 2.29 5.31
CA ASP A 21 -16.81 2.62 3.91
C ASP A 21 -15.44 3.27 3.76
N VAL A 22 -14.40 2.47 3.95
CA VAL A 22 -13.02 2.92 3.90
C VAL A 22 -12.15 1.89 3.19
N ILE A 23 -11.24 2.35 2.32
CA ILE A 23 -10.12 1.53 1.87
C ILE A 23 -8.99 1.73 2.86
N THR A 24 -8.42 0.63 3.35
CA THR A 24 -7.26 0.68 4.25
C THR A 24 -6.13 -0.21 3.77
N ASN A 25 -4.92 0.31 3.86
CA ASN A 25 -3.69 -0.40 3.50
C ASN A 25 -2.63 -0.20 4.58
N GLN A 26 -1.87 -1.25 4.86
CA GLN A 26 -0.86 -1.23 5.92
C GLN A 26 0.55 -1.31 5.33
N PHE A 27 1.39 -0.39 5.77
CA PHE A 27 2.81 -0.29 5.48
C PHE A 27 3.60 -0.39 6.78
N HIS A 28 4.84 -0.81 6.68
CA HIS A 28 5.73 -0.92 7.83
C HIS A 28 7.07 -0.29 7.51
N PHE A 29 7.60 0.47 8.46
CA PHE A 29 8.90 1.13 8.33
C PHE A 29 9.79 0.73 9.50
N ASP A 30 11.04 0.40 9.20
CA ASP A 30 12.12 0.28 10.17
C ASP A 30 12.69 1.68 10.41
N CYS A 31 12.60 2.15 11.64
CA CYS A 31 12.84 3.53 12.05
C CYS A 31 13.98 3.61 13.06
N ASP A 32 14.71 4.71 13.04
CA ASP A 32 15.79 5.01 14.00
C ASP A 32 15.46 6.28 14.79
N ASP A 33 15.11 6.10 16.06
CA ASP A 33 14.75 7.19 16.98
C ASP A 33 15.95 7.98 17.51
N ALA A 34 17.17 7.60 17.14
CA ALA A 34 18.36 8.40 17.43
C ALA A 34 18.47 9.63 16.54
N LEU A 35 17.81 9.61 15.38
CA LEU A 35 17.94 10.63 14.34
C LEU A 35 16.84 11.68 14.43
N ASP A 36 15.62 11.28 14.80
CA ASP A 36 14.44 12.14 14.87
C ASP A 36 13.44 11.65 15.94
N SER A 37 12.54 12.54 16.38
CA SER A 37 11.46 12.14 17.27
C SER A 37 10.44 11.24 16.54
N VAL A 38 9.73 10.38 17.28
CA VAL A 38 8.69 9.51 16.71
C VAL A 38 7.62 10.31 15.96
N ALA A 39 7.28 11.51 16.46
CA ALA A 39 6.33 12.41 15.81
C ALA A 39 6.88 12.92 14.46
N ASP A 40 8.14 13.35 14.40
CA ASP A 40 8.75 13.86 13.16
C ASP A 40 8.95 12.74 12.13
N ILE A 41 9.36 11.55 12.58
CA ILE A 41 9.44 10.34 11.73
C ILE A 41 8.06 10.05 11.11
N SER A 42 6.98 10.17 11.89
CA SER A 42 5.61 9.95 11.40
C SER A 42 5.23 10.94 10.29
N VAL A 43 5.60 12.21 10.41
CA VAL A 43 5.37 13.23 9.37
C VAL A 43 6.14 12.88 8.10
N GLY A 44 7.42 12.48 8.22
CA GLY A 44 8.24 12.07 7.08
C GLY A 44 7.72 10.81 6.37
N ILE A 45 7.17 9.84 7.11
CA ILE A 45 6.48 8.67 6.51
C ILE A 45 5.22 9.12 5.78
N ALA A 46 4.40 9.99 6.38
CA ALA A 46 3.16 10.47 5.77
C ALA A 46 3.40 11.20 4.44
N LEU A 47 4.43 12.05 4.36
CA LEU A 47 4.80 12.75 3.12
C LEU A 47 5.20 11.79 1.99
N ARG A 48 5.89 10.70 2.31
CA ARG A 48 6.27 9.67 1.33
C ARG A 48 5.08 8.85 0.85
N LEU A 49 4.18 8.50 1.76
CA LEU A 49 2.93 7.82 1.40
C LEU A 49 1.98 8.73 0.60
N ASP A 50 1.98 10.05 0.87
CA ASP A 50 1.27 11.04 0.07
C ASP A 50 1.81 11.11 -1.36
N ALA A 51 3.14 11.17 -1.52
CA ALA A 51 3.79 11.13 -2.84
C ALA A 51 3.48 9.82 -3.59
N PHE A 52 3.56 8.67 -2.91
CA PHE A 52 3.20 7.36 -3.47
C PHE A 52 1.77 7.36 -4.03
N LEU A 53 0.79 7.85 -3.26
CA LEU A 53 -0.61 7.87 -3.69
C LEU A 53 -0.86 8.88 -4.81
N LYS A 54 -0.19 10.04 -4.80
CA LYS A 54 -0.27 11.02 -5.90
C LYS A 54 0.28 10.46 -7.20
N SER A 55 1.42 9.78 -7.13
CA SER A 55 2.03 9.07 -8.26
C SER A 55 1.08 7.98 -8.79
N LEU A 56 0.54 7.14 -7.89
CA LEU A 56 -0.31 6.01 -8.23
C LEU A 56 -1.64 6.40 -8.90
N TYR A 57 -2.32 7.42 -8.36
CA TYR A 57 -3.64 7.83 -8.86
C TYR A 57 -3.57 8.98 -9.86
N GLY A 58 -2.39 9.53 -10.18
CA GLY A 58 -2.25 10.60 -11.19
C GLY A 58 -3.01 11.90 -10.89
N GLY A 59 -3.33 12.16 -9.61
CA GLY A 59 -4.07 13.34 -9.16
C GLY A 59 -5.58 13.34 -9.51
N ALA A 60 -6.18 14.53 -9.61
CA ALA A 60 -7.64 14.70 -9.68
C ALA A 60 -8.34 13.94 -10.81
N THR A 61 -7.66 13.71 -11.94
CA THR A 61 -8.23 13.02 -13.10
C THR A 61 -8.23 11.49 -12.93
N GLY A 62 -7.27 10.93 -12.20
CA GLY A 62 -7.24 9.49 -11.89
C GLY A 62 -7.92 9.12 -10.57
N GLN A 63 -8.27 10.12 -9.76
CA GLN A 63 -9.02 9.95 -8.52
C GLN A 63 -10.54 9.88 -8.78
N VAL A 64 -11.19 8.81 -8.30
CA VAL A 64 -12.64 8.59 -8.40
C VAL A 64 -13.45 9.46 -7.43
N ARG A 65 -14.66 9.87 -7.80
CA ARG A 65 -15.50 10.78 -6.98
C ARG A 65 -16.05 10.18 -5.70
N TYR A 66 -16.12 8.84 -5.59
CA TYR A 66 -16.73 8.21 -4.42
C TYR A 66 -15.80 8.11 -3.20
N ILE A 67 -14.57 8.58 -3.33
CA ILE A 67 -13.60 8.70 -2.22
C ILE A 67 -13.51 10.16 -1.79
N ASP A 68 -13.54 10.41 -0.49
CA ASP A 68 -13.19 11.69 0.12
C ASP A 68 -11.67 11.81 0.21
N TRP A 69 -11.05 12.12 -0.92
CA TRP A 69 -9.61 12.25 -1.04
C TRP A 69 -9.00 13.32 -0.11
N PRO A 70 -9.59 14.53 0.04
CA PRO A 70 -9.09 15.51 1.00
C PRO A 70 -9.21 15.04 2.46
N GLY A 71 -10.14 14.12 2.75
CA GLY A 71 -10.28 13.47 4.04
C GLY A 71 -9.33 12.29 4.29
N ALA A 72 -8.46 11.94 3.33
CA ALA A 72 -7.52 10.83 3.48
C ALA A 72 -6.43 11.12 4.53
N TYR A 73 -6.05 10.08 5.28
CA TYR A 73 -5.05 10.19 6.35
C TYR A 73 -4.27 8.89 6.56
N VAL A 74 -3.22 8.97 7.36
CA VAL A 74 -2.43 7.84 7.83
C VAL A 74 -2.42 7.83 9.35
N ASN A 75 -2.83 6.71 9.95
CA ASN A 75 -2.62 6.44 11.36
C ASN A 75 -1.31 5.67 11.52
N MET A 76 -0.42 6.14 12.40
CA MET A 76 0.86 5.49 12.65
C MET A 76 1.01 5.08 14.11
N TYR A 77 1.60 3.91 14.32
CA TYR A 77 1.77 3.30 15.64
C TYR A 77 3.21 2.80 15.81
N ASP A 78 3.88 3.23 16.89
CA ASP A 78 5.14 2.64 17.33
C ASP A 78 4.85 1.26 17.92
N MET A 79 5.40 0.21 17.31
CA MET A 79 5.13 -1.17 17.70
C MET A 79 5.81 -1.57 19.03
N ARG A 80 6.69 -0.73 19.60
CA ARG A 80 7.26 -0.90 20.95
C ARG A 80 6.28 -0.55 22.05
N ASP A 81 5.36 0.37 21.77
CA ASP A 81 4.38 0.83 22.76
C ASP A 81 3.44 -0.32 23.16
N VAL A 82 3.08 -0.33 24.44
CA VAL A 82 2.05 -1.23 24.97
C VAL A 82 0.68 -0.86 24.40
N GLU A 83 -0.19 -1.85 24.28
CA GLU A 83 -1.58 -1.60 23.87
C GLU A 83 -2.39 -1.02 25.04
N PRO A 84 -3.22 0.02 24.82
CA PRO A 84 -3.47 0.74 23.56
C PRO A 84 -2.34 1.73 23.20
N ARG A 85 -1.92 1.68 21.94
CA ARG A 85 -0.79 2.49 21.42
C ARG A 85 -1.21 3.93 21.11
N ILE A 86 -0.27 4.87 21.22
CA ILE A 86 -0.44 6.26 20.78
C ILE A 86 -0.63 6.27 19.25
N ASN A 87 -1.60 7.05 18.77
CA ASN A 87 -1.85 7.22 17.34
C ASN A 87 -1.26 8.53 16.84
N TYR A 88 -0.27 8.44 15.95
CA TYR A 88 0.29 9.57 15.22
C TYR A 88 -0.47 9.74 13.91
N ARG A 89 -1.57 10.50 13.93
CA ARG A 89 -2.39 10.75 12.74
C ARG A 89 -1.82 11.92 11.94
N ASN A 90 -1.62 11.69 10.64
CA ASN A 90 -1.21 12.71 9.68
C ASN A 90 -2.16 12.71 8.48
N ASN A 91 -2.66 13.88 8.09
CA ASN A 91 -3.51 14.01 6.91
C ASN A 91 -2.65 13.95 5.64
N LEU A 92 -3.23 13.36 4.59
CA LEU A 92 -2.64 13.36 3.26
C LEU A 92 -3.11 14.61 2.51
N SER A 93 -2.30 15.07 1.55
CA SER A 93 -2.58 16.27 0.76
C SER A 93 -3.10 15.89 -0.63
N LEU A 94 -4.08 15.00 -0.67
CA LEU A 94 -4.74 14.55 -1.89
C LEU A 94 -5.86 15.53 -2.29
N VAL A 95 -6.09 15.66 -3.59
CA VAL A 95 -7.10 16.58 -4.14
C VAL A 95 -8.40 15.83 -4.42
N ALA A 96 -9.53 16.54 -4.51
CA ALA A 96 -10.79 15.90 -4.84
C ALA A 96 -10.74 15.26 -6.25
N GLY A 97 -11.17 14.01 -6.32
CA GLY A 97 -11.28 13.26 -7.57
C GLY A 97 -12.39 13.78 -8.47
N THR A 98 -12.18 13.67 -9.79
CA THR A 98 -13.14 14.10 -10.81
C THR A 98 -13.66 12.96 -11.67
N ALA A 99 -13.06 11.77 -11.58
CA ALA A 99 -13.47 10.62 -12.37
C ALA A 99 -14.83 10.08 -11.92
N VAL A 100 -15.77 10.00 -12.86
CA VAL A 100 -17.05 9.32 -12.69
C VAL A 100 -16.84 7.89 -13.14
N ASP A 101 -17.06 6.94 -12.23
CA ASP A 101 -16.79 5.54 -12.49
C ASP A 101 -17.89 4.64 -11.93
N ALA A 102 -18.01 3.44 -12.49
CA ALA A 102 -19.04 2.47 -12.17
C ALA A 102 -18.47 1.11 -11.73
N LEU A 103 -17.15 1.01 -11.52
CA LEU A 103 -16.57 -0.19 -10.92
C LEU A 103 -17.10 -0.39 -9.49
N PRO A 104 -17.49 -1.64 -9.12
CA PRO A 104 -17.79 -1.97 -7.74
C PRO A 104 -16.63 -1.59 -6.83
N THR A 105 -16.93 -1.03 -5.66
CA THR A 105 -15.93 -0.44 -4.77
C THR A 105 -15.03 -1.47 -4.11
N GLU A 106 -15.40 -2.75 -4.17
CA GLU A 106 -14.61 -3.89 -3.69
C GLU A 106 -13.52 -4.33 -4.67
N VAL A 107 -13.55 -3.88 -5.93
CA VAL A 107 -12.52 -4.23 -6.92
C VAL A 107 -11.20 -3.56 -6.54
N ALA A 108 -10.13 -4.35 -6.52
CA ALA A 108 -8.79 -3.87 -6.18
C ALA A 108 -7.71 -4.52 -7.05
N MET A 109 -6.60 -3.80 -7.22
CA MET A 109 -5.35 -4.34 -7.74
C MET A 109 -4.46 -4.76 -6.58
N VAL A 110 -3.81 -5.92 -6.70
CA VAL A 110 -2.91 -6.41 -5.65
C VAL A 110 -1.48 -5.99 -5.98
N LEU A 111 -0.90 -5.18 -5.11
CA LEU A 111 0.52 -4.86 -5.12
C LEU A 111 1.21 -5.62 -3.99
N SER A 112 2.23 -6.41 -4.35
CA SER A 112 2.98 -7.26 -3.43
C SER A 112 4.45 -6.87 -3.40
N TRP A 113 5.08 -6.97 -2.24
CA TRP A 113 6.53 -6.85 -2.08
C TRP A 113 7.09 -7.99 -1.24
N LYS A 114 8.38 -8.29 -1.42
CA LYS A 114 9.03 -9.47 -0.88
C LYS A 114 10.41 -9.20 -0.29
N ALA A 115 10.74 -9.98 0.74
CA ALA A 115 12.08 -10.05 1.30
C ALA A 115 12.92 -11.16 0.67
N ALA A 116 14.23 -11.14 0.95
CA ALA A 116 15.13 -12.20 0.56
C ALA A 116 14.68 -13.57 1.12
N PRO A 117 14.79 -14.66 0.33
CA PRO A 117 14.55 -16.01 0.82
C PRO A 117 15.40 -16.31 2.05
N VAL A 118 14.77 -16.83 3.10
CA VAL A 118 15.45 -17.25 4.32
C VAL A 118 15.26 -18.77 4.47
N PRO A 119 16.35 -19.55 4.60
CA PRO A 119 16.24 -21.00 4.80
C PRO A 119 15.33 -21.35 5.99
N GLY A 120 14.43 -22.30 5.77
CA GLY A 120 13.45 -22.75 6.77
C GLY A 120 12.19 -21.90 6.88
N LEU A 121 12.13 -20.71 6.28
CA LEU A 121 10.90 -19.91 6.25
C LEU A 121 10.03 -20.24 5.04
N VAL A 122 8.74 -20.34 5.30
CA VAL A 122 7.73 -20.53 4.25
C VAL A 122 7.68 -19.27 3.41
N TYR A 123 7.77 -19.42 2.08
CA TYR A 123 7.88 -18.31 1.14
C TYR A 123 6.75 -17.29 1.30
N GLN A 124 5.53 -17.75 1.56
CA GLN A 124 4.35 -16.90 1.78
C GLN A 124 4.52 -15.91 2.96
N SER A 125 5.37 -16.20 3.95
CA SER A 125 5.65 -15.29 5.08
C SER A 125 6.63 -14.16 4.75
N LEU A 126 7.28 -14.24 3.59
CA LEU A 126 8.23 -13.26 3.09
C LEU A 126 7.56 -12.22 2.19
N TYR A 127 6.23 -12.22 2.12
CA TYR A 127 5.43 -11.28 1.33
C TYR A 127 4.51 -10.45 2.19
N ASN A 128 4.36 -9.20 1.78
CA ASN A 128 3.24 -8.35 2.19
C ASN A 128 2.49 -7.90 0.93
N ARG A 129 1.23 -7.52 1.11
CA ARG A 129 0.34 -7.09 0.04
C ARG A 129 -0.45 -5.87 0.48
N ILE A 130 -0.74 -5.00 -0.46
CA ILE A 130 -1.77 -3.98 -0.36
C ILE A 130 -2.79 -4.20 -1.47
N TYR A 131 -4.01 -3.73 -1.20
CA TYR A 131 -5.13 -3.76 -2.12
C TYR A 131 -5.42 -2.33 -2.56
N ILE A 132 -5.02 -2.01 -3.78
CA ILE A 132 -5.22 -0.70 -4.41
C ILE A 132 -6.66 -0.67 -4.91
N GLY A 133 -7.55 -0.09 -4.10
CA GLY A 133 -8.95 0.17 -4.46
C GLY A 133 -9.10 1.52 -5.18
N ALA A 134 -10.31 2.11 -5.14
CA ALA A 134 -10.59 3.42 -5.75
C ALA A 134 -10.22 3.48 -7.24
N LEU A 135 -10.44 2.36 -7.93
CA LEU A 135 -9.99 2.14 -9.30
C LEU A 135 -10.92 2.80 -10.32
N ARG A 136 -10.36 3.07 -11.50
CA ARG A 136 -11.09 3.56 -12.66
C ARG A 136 -11.30 2.47 -13.70
N MET A 137 -12.44 2.51 -14.40
CA MET A 137 -12.79 1.60 -15.50
C MET A 137 -11.77 1.69 -16.64
N LEU A 138 -11.21 2.87 -16.90
CA LEU A 138 -10.14 3.05 -17.91
C LEU A 138 -8.84 2.30 -17.56
N TRP A 139 -8.66 1.86 -16.32
CA TRP A 139 -7.53 1.03 -15.91
C TRP A 139 -7.78 -0.46 -16.09
N LEU A 140 -8.97 -0.87 -16.53
CA LEU A 140 -9.25 -2.24 -16.91
C LEU A 140 -9.41 -2.34 -18.43
N GLU A 141 -8.88 -3.43 -18.96
CA GLU A 141 -9.18 -3.92 -20.29
C GLU A 141 -10.49 -4.71 -20.26
N ASP A 142 -11.29 -4.57 -21.32
CA ASP A 142 -12.52 -5.33 -21.47
C ASP A 142 -12.24 -6.83 -21.57
N ALA A 143 -13.17 -7.64 -21.05
CA ALA A 143 -13.11 -9.09 -21.22
C ALA A 143 -13.21 -9.47 -22.70
N ALA A 144 -12.46 -10.51 -23.11
CA ALA A 144 -12.62 -11.15 -24.40
C ALA A 144 -13.42 -12.46 -24.28
N LEU A 145 -13.75 -13.10 -25.40
CA LEU A 145 -14.59 -14.32 -25.44
C LEU A 145 -14.10 -15.43 -24.48
N ASN A 146 -12.78 -15.53 -24.26
CA ASN A 146 -12.17 -16.56 -23.42
C ASN A 146 -11.20 -15.98 -22.37
N GLU A 147 -11.31 -14.67 -22.07
CA GLU A 147 -10.37 -13.99 -21.19
C GLU A 147 -11.13 -13.08 -20.22
N PHE A 148 -10.72 -13.11 -18.95
CA PHE A 148 -11.23 -12.20 -17.93
C PHE A 148 -10.67 -10.79 -18.14
N PRO A 149 -11.35 -9.74 -17.66
CA PRO A 149 -10.79 -8.40 -17.69
C PRO A 149 -9.52 -8.34 -16.84
N VAL A 150 -8.53 -7.59 -17.30
CA VAL A 150 -7.23 -7.40 -16.64
C VAL A 150 -6.95 -5.91 -16.50
N PHE A 151 -6.00 -5.52 -15.65
CA PHE A 151 -5.51 -4.15 -15.61
C PHE A 151 -4.72 -3.82 -16.88
N THR A 152 -4.87 -2.59 -17.37
CA THR A 152 -4.07 -2.09 -18.49
C THR A 152 -2.59 -2.07 -18.12
N GLN A 153 -1.72 -2.28 -19.12
CA GLN A 153 -0.27 -2.26 -18.89
C GLN A 153 0.19 -0.90 -18.32
N ASP A 154 -0.38 0.21 -18.78
CA ASP A 154 -0.05 1.56 -18.26
C ASP A 154 -0.33 1.70 -16.76
N PHE A 155 -1.43 1.12 -16.27
CA PHE A 155 -1.75 1.17 -14.83
C PHE A 155 -0.84 0.26 -14.01
N ILE A 156 -0.50 -0.93 -14.54
CA ILE A 156 0.47 -1.84 -13.92
C ILE A 156 1.84 -1.17 -13.80
N ASP A 157 2.32 -0.56 -14.89
CA ASP A 157 3.61 0.14 -14.94
C ASP A 157 3.61 1.36 -14.01
N GLY A 158 2.51 2.12 -13.97
CA GLY A 158 2.31 3.22 -13.03
C GLY A 158 2.40 2.76 -11.57
N ALA A 159 1.76 1.65 -11.20
CA ALA A 159 1.81 1.13 -9.85
C ALA A 159 3.19 0.58 -9.46
N ILE A 160 3.89 -0.06 -10.39
CA ILE A 160 5.29 -0.47 -10.22
C ILE A 160 6.16 0.76 -9.99
N PHE A 161 6.02 1.79 -10.83
CA PHE A 161 6.77 3.03 -10.74
C PHE A 161 6.54 3.73 -9.39
N SER A 162 5.29 3.88 -8.95
CA SER A 162 5.00 4.50 -7.65
C SER A 162 5.60 3.69 -6.48
N ALA A 163 5.52 2.36 -6.51
CA ALA A 163 6.12 1.53 -5.47
C ALA A 163 7.66 1.62 -5.47
N GLN A 164 8.27 1.77 -6.65
CA GLN A 164 9.69 2.04 -6.79
C GLN A 164 10.06 3.39 -6.17
N GLU A 165 9.30 4.46 -6.46
CA GLU A 165 9.52 5.78 -5.84
C GLU A 165 9.40 5.73 -4.32
N LEU A 166 8.44 4.98 -3.77
CA LEU A 166 8.32 4.78 -2.32
C LEU A 166 9.56 4.09 -1.76
N TYR A 167 10.06 3.05 -2.43
CA TYR A 167 11.29 2.36 -2.03
C TYR A 167 12.53 3.26 -2.12
N ASP A 168 12.67 4.04 -3.20
CA ASP A 168 13.81 4.94 -3.39
C ASP A 168 13.77 6.14 -2.43
N SER A 169 12.59 6.46 -1.87
CA SER A 169 12.41 7.47 -0.82
C SER A 169 12.81 6.98 0.59
N ASN A 170 13.41 5.79 0.71
CA ASN A 170 13.99 5.32 1.97
C ASN A 170 15.02 6.32 2.50
N SER A 171 15.00 6.54 3.82
CA SER A 171 15.91 7.46 4.51
C SER A 171 16.59 6.75 5.68
N PRO A 172 17.70 7.30 6.21
CA PRO A 172 18.31 6.80 7.44
C PRO A 172 17.34 6.79 8.63
N THR A 173 16.35 7.67 8.64
CA THR A 173 15.34 7.79 9.72
C THR A 173 14.22 6.77 9.61
N ALA A 174 13.89 6.31 8.41
CA ALA A 174 12.82 5.35 8.18
C ALA A 174 12.94 4.66 6.81
N THR A 175 13.02 3.33 6.82
CA THR A 175 13.12 2.47 5.64
C THR A 175 11.87 1.60 5.50
N TRP A 176 11.24 1.57 4.33
CA TRP A 176 10.11 0.70 4.03
C TRP A 176 10.56 -0.77 4.02
N VAL A 177 9.88 -1.60 4.82
CA VAL A 177 10.29 -2.99 5.08
C VAL A 177 9.16 -3.98 4.89
N GLN A 178 9.55 -5.21 4.59
CA GLN A 178 8.69 -6.40 4.68
C GLN A 178 8.58 -6.79 6.15
N VAL A 179 7.38 -7.12 6.61
CA VAL A 179 7.18 -7.57 7.99
C VAL A 179 6.37 -8.86 8.01
N GLY A 180 6.90 -9.87 8.70
CA GLY A 180 6.27 -11.19 8.81
C GLY A 180 6.64 -11.90 10.12
N LYS A 181 6.11 -13.11 10.30
CA LYS A 181 6.51 -13.96 11.43
C LYS A 181 7.92 -14.52 11.22
N GLY A 182 8.69 -14.65 12.29
CA GLY A 182 9.95 -15.41 12.29
C GLY A 182 9.69 -16.92 12.28
N LEU A 183 10.76 -17.72 12.38
CA LEU A 183 10.70 -19.19 12.53
C LEU A 183 10.09 -19.59 13.88
N GLY A 184 8.78 -19.41 14.04
CA GLY A 184 8.08 -19.65 15.31
C GLY A 184 8.32 -18.57 16.38
N GLY A 185 8.90 -17.43 16.01
CA GLY A 185 9.31 -16.34 16.91
C GLY A 185 8.50 -15.05 16.76
N PRO A 186 8.95 -13.95 17.41
CA PRO A 186 8.32 -12.65 17.30
C PRO A 186 8.30 -12.14 15.85
N GLN A 187 7.51 -11.08 15.63
CA GLN A 187 7.48 -10.38 14.35
C GLN A 187 8.89 -9.90 14.01
N THR A 188 9.28 -10.09 12.74
CA THR A 188 10.58 -9.71 12.23
C THR A 188 10.38 -8.90 10.95
N PHE A 189 11.27 -7.96 10.72
CA PHE A 189 11.30 -7.12 9.54
C PHE A 189 12.51 -7.47 8.68
N ARG A 190 12.37 -7.23 7.39
CA ARG A 190 13.39 -7.54 6.39
C ARG A 190 13.37 -6.49 5.31
N THR A 191 14.54 -6.21 4.75
CA THR A 191 14.67 -5.37 3.57
C THR A 191 13.86 -5.95 2.41
N ILE A 192 13.14 -5.08 1.72
CA ILE A 192 12.43 -5.41 0.49
C ILE A 192 13.47 -5.59 -0.62
N ILE A 193 13.42 -6.70 -1.35
CA ILE A 193 14.32 -6.99 -2.48
C ILE A 193 13.59 -7.04 -3.82
N GLY A 194 12.28 -6.77 -3.81
CA GLY A 194 11.46 -6.76 -5.01
C GLY A 194 9.98 -6.91 -4.72
N GLY A 195 9.19 -7.00 -5.79
CA GLY A 195 7.76 -7.15 -5.69
C GLY A 195 7.12 -7.52 -7.02
N PHE A 196 5.80 -7.57 -7.04
CA PHE A 196 5.01 -7.77 -8.24
C PHE A 196 3.63 -7.16 -8.11
N VAL A 197 3.04 -6.84 -9.25
CA VAL A 197 1.63 -6.45 -9.38
C VAL A 197 0.90 -7.58 -10.09
N ASP A 198 -0.24 -8.01 -9.52
CA ASP A 198 -1.12 -8.97 -10.18
C ASP A 198 -1.99 -8.20 -11.21
N ASN A 199 -2.05 -8.69 -12.45
CA ASN A 199 -2.83 -8.05 -13.52
C ASN A 199 -4.34 -8.33 -13.44
N SER A 200 -4.75 -9.33 -12.66
CA SER A 200 -6.15 -9.68 -12.48
C SER A 200 -6.80 -8.83 -11.36
N PRO A 201 -8.02 -8.30 -11.57
CA PRO A 201 -8.79 -7.69 -10.50
C PRO A 201 -9.05 -8.70 -9.36
N ASP A 202 -8.79 -8.29 -8.13
CA ASP A 202 -9.16 -9.04 -6.92
C ASP A 202 -10.32 -8.34 -6.21
N THR A 203 -11.03 -9.06 -5.35
CA THR A 203 -12.06 -8.45 -4.49
C THR A 203 -11.54 -8.29 -3.09
N GLN A 204 -11.73 -7.12 -2.51
CA GLN A 204 -11.43 -6.89 -1.11
C GLN A 204 -12.34 -7.80 -0.26
N ARG A 205 -11.74 -8.86 0.32
CA ARG A 205 -12.30 -9.93 1.18
C ARG A 205 -12.68 -11.27 0.56
N ARG A 206 -12.43 -11.56 -0.72
CA ARG A 206 -12.40 -12.94 -1.23
C ARG A 206 -11.31 -13.08 -2.29
N ARG A 207 -10.44 -14.08 -2.14
CA ARG A 207 -9.50 -14.44 -3.21
C ARG A 207 -10.33 -14.79 -4.43
N SER A 208 -10.30 -13.92 -5.44
CA SER A 208 -10.89 -14.17 -6.75
C SER A 208 -10.10 -15.24 -7.53
N VAL A 209 -10.40 -15.38 -8.82
CA VAL A 209 -9.69 -16.21 -9.80
C VAL A 209 -8.17 -16.00 -9.69
N GLU A 210 -7.39 -17.07 -9.84
CA GLU A 210 -5.92 -16.97 -9.82
C GLU A 210 -5.42 -16.04 -10.94
N ALA A 211 -4.42 -15.20 -10.62
CA ALA A 211 -3.83 -14.27 -11.58
C ALA A 211 -3.27 -15.03 -12.79
N SER A 212 -3.57 -14.54 -14.00
CA SER A 212 -3.07 -15.12 -15.26
C SER A 212 -1.61 -14.73 -15.53
N ALA A 213 -1.15 -13.59 -14.99
CA ALA A 213 0.23 -13.13 -15.10
C ALA A 213 0.69 -12.35 -13.85
N ARG A 214 2.00 -12.25 -13.66
CA ARG A 214 2.65 -11.42 -12.64
C ARG A 214 3.80 -10.64 -13.26
N THR A 215 3.77 -9.32 -13.10
CA THR A 215 4.86 -8.45 -13.55
C THR A 215 5.75 -8.15 -12.35
N ASN A 216 6.98 -8.66 -12.36
CA ASN A 216 7.95 -8.45 -11.30
C ASN A 216 8.64 -7.09 -11.45
N TYR A 217 9.01 -6.47 -10.32
CA TYR A 217 9.87 -5.29 -10.29
C TYR A 217 11.03 -5.46 -9.30
N LEU A 218 12.13 -4.73 -9.59
CA LEU A 218 13.46 -4.68 -8.96
C LEU A 218 14.49 -5.78 -9.33
N VAL A 219 15.72 -5.30 -9.56
CA VAL A 219 17.04 -5.94 -9.37
C VAL A 219 17.84 -5.04 -8.42
#